data_AF-A0A2V4VA55-F1
#
_entry.id   AF-A0A2V4VA55-F1
#
_cell.length_a   1.000
_cell.length_b   1.000
_cell.length_c   1.000
_cell.angle_alpha   90.00
_cell.angle_beta   90.00
_cell.angle_gamma   90.00
#
_symmetry.space_group_name_H-M   'P 1'
#
loop_
_entity.id
_entity.type
_entity.pdbx_description
1 polymer ?
#
loop_
_entity_poly.entity_id
_entity_poly.type
_entity_poly.pdbx_seq_one_letter_code
_entity_poly.pdbx_strand_id
1 'polypeptide(L)'
;MDHYIYFRQLSDEDKLNMKNDLERFGWKIAGEASMAHSPNHIPSESKVSFYILSCPNNKEVQFPEGYFPSNNEKCTLCGLPVSVTYSKTH
;
A
#
# COMPACT_ATOMS: atom_id res chain seq x y z
N MET A 1 10.61 -3.42 -10.50
CA MET A 1 9.17 -3.65 -10.32
C MET A 1 8.77 -2.93 -9.05
N ASP A 2 7.69 -2.17 -9.08
CA ASP A 2 7.21 -1.42 -7.93
C ASP A 2 6.10 -2.20 -7.21
N HIS A 3 5.94 -1.95 -5.92
CA HIS A 3 4.85 -2.49 -5.11
C HIS A 3 3.86 -1.39 -4.75
N TYR A 4 2.58 -1.74 -4.65
CA TYR A 4 1.51 -0.80 -4.39
C TYR A 4 0.78 -1.14 -3.10
N ILE A 5 0.58 -0.16 -2.23
CA ILE A 5 -0.29 -0.30 -1.07
C ILE A 5 -1.51 0.59 -1.24
N TYR A 6 -2.68 0.00 -1.32
CA TYR A 6 -3.96 0.71 -1.39
C TYR A 6 -4.55 0.92 0.00
N PHE A 7 -5.02 2.13 0.28
CA PHE A 7 -5.72 2.46 1.52
C PHE A 7 -6.82 3.49 1.29
N ARG A 8 -7.88 3.43 2.10
CA ARG A 8 -9.00 4.37 2.03
C ARG A 8 -8.94 5.30 3.23
N GLN A 9 -9.08 6.61 2.97
CA GLN A 9 -9.36 7.64 3.97
C GLN A 9 -8.61 7.47 5.32
N LEU A 10 -7.28 7.39 5.28
CA LEU A 10 -6.47 7.47 6.49
C LEU A 10 -6.35 8.92 6.95
N SER A 11 -6.39 9.14 8.27
CA SER A 11 -5.99 10.41 8.86
C SER A 11 -4.51 10.69 8.57
N ASP A 12 -4.07 11.94 8.64
CA ASP A 12 -2.64 12.25 8.42
C ASP A 12 -1.74 11.59 9.48
N GLU A 13 -2.25 11.39 10.70
CA GLU A 13 -1.58 10.62 11.75
C GLU A 13 -1.45 9.15 11.36
N ASP A 14 -2.54 8.51 10.90
CA ASP A 14 -2.49 7.11 10.45
C ASP A 14 -1.59 6.93 9.23
N LYS A 15 -1.58 7.89 8.30
CA LYS A 15 -0.65 7.88 7.17
C LYS A 15 0.79 7.94 7.66
N LEU A 16 1.10 8.83 8.62
CA LEU A 16 2.44 8.97 9.17
C LEU A 16 2.88 7.68 9.89
N ASN A 17 2.01 7.10 10.71
CA ASN A 17 2.26 5.82 11.37
C ASN A 17 2.53 4.72 10.36
N MET A 18 1.71 4.64 9.31
CA MET A 18 1.89 3.68 8.22
C MET A 18 3.23 3.88 7.49
N LYS A 19 3.65 5.13 7.21
CA LYS A 19 4.96 5.41 6.62
C LYS A 19 6.10 4.94 7.52
N ASN A 20 6.02 5.28 8.81
CA ASN A 20 7.03 4.90 9.81
C ASN A 20 7.14 3.37 9.95
N ASP A 21 6.01 2.66 9.96
CA ASP A 21 5.99 1.20 10.02
C ASP A 21 6.63 0.59 8.77
N LEU A 22 6.26 1.07 7.57
CA LEU A 22 6.86 0.59 6.33
C LEU A 22 8.38 0.77 6.33
N GLU A 23 8.88 1.95 6.71
CA GLU A 23 10.31 2.23 6.81
C GLU A 23 11.01 1.36 7.85
N ARG A 24 10.39 1.14 9.02
CA ARG A 24 10.92 0.27 10.08
C ARG A 24 11.07 -1.18 9.62
N PHE A 25 10.16 -1.65 8.78
CA PHE A 25 10.21 -2.99 8.20
C PHE A 25 11.12 -3.08 6.96
N GLY A 26 11.73 -1.97 6.54
CA GLY A 26 12.71 -1.92 5.45
C GLY A 26 12.13 -1.56 4.09
N TRP A 27 10.86 -1.13 4.02
CA TRP A 27 10.27 -0.60 2.79
C TRP A 27 10.72 0.83 2.54
N LYS A 28 10.87 1.16 1.25
CA LYS A 28 11.16 2.53 0.82
C LYS A 28 10.00 3.04 -0.02
N ILE A 29 9.38 4.12 0.43
CA ILE A 29 8.31 4.80 -0.30
C ILE A 29 8.94 5.62 -1.43
N ALA A 30 8.62 5.27 -2.67
CA ALA A 30 9.05 5.96 -3.87
C ALA A 30 8.08 7.07 -4.30
N GLY A 31 6.80 6.95 -3.91
CA GLY A 31 5.78 7.94 -4.23
C GLY A 31 4.44 7.69 -3.53
N GLU A 32 3.58 8.69 -3.62
CA GLU A 32 2.21 8.67 -3.11
C GLU A 32 1.29 9.26 -4.19
N ALA A 33 0.14 8.64 -4.42
CA ALA A 33 -0.87 9.15 -5.33
C ALA A 33 -2.27 8.80 -4.85
N SER A 34 -3.27 9.47 -5.41
CA SER A 34 -4.68 9.19 -5.13
C SER A 34 -5.45 9.06 -6.43
N MET A 35 -6.31 8.04 -6.51
CA MET A 35 -7.25 7.89 -7.62
C MET A 35 -8.66 8.21 -7.13
N ALA A 36 -9.29 9.15 -7.82
CA ALA A 36 -10.73 9.33 -7.74
C ALA A 36 -11.38 8.34 -8.73
N HIS A 37 -12.20 7.41 -8.24
CA HIS A 37 -13.09 6.68 -9.13
C HIS A 37 -14.08 7.68 -9.76
N SER A 38 -14.11 7.73 -11.09
CA SER A 38 -14.98 8.61 -11.89
C SER A 38 -16.45 8.11 -11.91
N PRO A 39 -17.43 8.90 -12.37
CA PRO A 39 -18.44 9.59 -11.55
C PRO A 39 -19.85 8.98 -11.65
N ASN A 40 -20.00 7.73 -12.09
CA ASN A 40 -21.33 7.16 -12.34
C ASN A 40 -21.91 6.47 -11.09
N HIS A 41 -22.63 7.28 -10.29
CA HIS A 41 -23.75 6.90 -9.41
C HIS A 41 -23.50 5.97 -8.21
N ILE A 42 -22.45 6.23 -7.43
CA ILE A 42 -22.29 5.74 -6.03
C ILE A 42 -21.67 6.90 -5.23
N PRO A 43 -22.02 7.15 -3.94
CA PRO A 43 -21.56 8.33 -3.22
C PRO A 43 -20.06 8.54 -3.34
N SER A 44 -19.73 9.77 -3.71
CA SER A 44 -18.43 10.35 -4.04
C SER A 44 -17.44 10.41 -2.85
N GLU A 45 -17.22 9.32 -2.12
CA GLU A 45 -16.47 9.41 -0.84
C GLU A 45 -15.23 8.52 -0.72
N SER A 46 -15.09 7.43 -1.47
CA SER A 46 -13.90 6.57 -1.29
C SER A 46 -12.76 6.94 -2.25
N LYS A 47 -12.11 8.09 -2.04
CA LYS A 47 -10.78 8.34 -2.64
C LYS A 47 -9.84 7.23 -2.15
N VAL A 48 -9.37 6.39 -3.07
CA VAL A 48 -8.35 5.38 -2.75
C VAL A 48 -7.00 6.05 -2.96
N SER A 49 -6.26 6.20 -1.86
CA SER A 49 -4.87 6.61 -1.91
C SER A 49 -3.98 5.37 -1.99
N PHE A 50 -2.81 5.53 -2.57
CA PHE A 50 -1.83 4.46 -2.60
C PHE A 50 -0.39 4.95 -2.45
N TYR A 51 0.42 4.13 -1.81
CA TYR A 51 1.88 4.28 -1.81
C TYR A 51 2.50 3.39 -2.87
N ILE A 52 3.52 3.93 -3.52
CA ILE A 52 4.41 3.20 -4.42
C ILE A 52 5.66 2.90 -3.61
N LEU A 53 6.00 1.62 -3.45
CA LEU A 53 7.19 1.15 -2.77
C LEU A 53 8.18 0.57 -3.78
N SER A 54 9.47 0.88 -3.61
CA SER A 54 10.51 0.22 -4.39
C SER A 54 10.65 -1.24 -3.97
N CYS A 55 10.81 -2.14 -4.95
CA CYS A 55 11.15 -3.53 -4.66
C CYS A 55 12.45 -3.61 -3.84
N PRO A 56 12.46 -4.37 -2.74
CA PRO A 56 13.62 -4.46 -1.86
C PRO A 56 14.72 -5.40 -2.39
N ASN A 57 14.56 -6.01 -3.57
CA ASN A 57 15.55 -6.83 -4.29
C ASN A 57 16.21 -7.89 -3.40
N ASN A 58 15.47 -8.92 -2.98
CA ASN A 58 15.92 -10.01 -2.11
C ASN A 58 16.39 -9.61 -0.69
N LYS A 59 16.15 -8.39 -0.22
CA LYS A 59 16.22 -8.13 1.23
C LYS A 59 15.06 -8.81 1.95
N GLU A 60 15.30 -9.27 3.17
CA GLU A 60 14.24 -9.78 4.06
C GLU A 60 13.37 -8.61 4.51
N VAL A 61 12.29 -8.37 3.78
CA VAL A 61 11.31 -7.32 4.06
C VAL A 61 9.95 -7.98 4.17
N GLN A 62 9.14 -7.54 5.12
CA GLN A 62 7.79 -8.07 5.32
C GLN A 62 6.80 -6.91 5.38
N PHE A 63 5.56 -7.16 4.94
CA PHE A 63 4.49 -6.22 5.22
C PHE A 63 4.10 -6.36 6.70
N PRO A 64 3.86 -5.25 7.42
CA PRO A 64 3.33 -5.28 8.78
C PRO A 64 1.94 -5.97 8.84
N GLU A 65 1.41 -6.15 10.06
CA GLU A 65 0.03 -6.62 10.23
C GLU A 65 -1.00 -5.63 9.63
N GLY A 66 -2.13 -6.15 9.17
CA GLY A 66 -3.19 -5.35 8.54
C GLY A 66 -3.04 -5.12 7.02
N TYR A 67 -2.04 -5.76 6.40
CA TYR A 67 -1.82 -5.74 4.94
C TYR A 67 -2.24 -7.07 4.33
N PHE A 68 -3.05 -7.00 3.29
CA PHE A 68 -3.60 -8.18 2.61
C PHE A 68 -3.32 -8.12 1.11
N PRO A 69 -2.88 -9.21 0.45
CA PRO A 69 -2.71 -9.22 -0.99
C PRO A 69 -4.00 -8.79 -1.71
N SER A 70 -3.92 -7.75 -2.54
CA SER A 70 -5.06 -7.31 -3.36
C SER A 70 -5.28 -8.24 -4.56
N ASN A 71 -4.24 -8.97 -4.95
CA ASN A 71 -4.25 -9.96 -6.03
C ASN A 71 -3.23 -11.07 -5.72
N ASN A 72 -3.17 -12.08 -6.60
CA ASN A 72 -2.23 -13.20 -6.50
C ASN A 72 -0.88 -12.94 -7.16
N GLU A 73 -0.61 -11.72 -7.63
CA GLU A 73 0.62 -11.39 -8.34
C GLU A 73 1.76 -11.17 -7.34
N LYS A 74 2.90 -11.82 -7.59
CA LYS A 74 4.10 -11.72 -6.76
C LYS A 74 5.24 -11.15 -7.57
N CYS A 75 6.00 -10.27 -6.95
CA CYS A 75 7.20 -9.70 -7.54
C CYS A 75 8.22 -10.82 -7.75
N THR A 76 8.70 -10.98 -8.97
CA THR A 76 9.68 -12.02 -9.33
C THR A 76 11.04 -11.80 -8.69
N LEU A 77 11.32 -10.58 -8.19
CA LEU A 77 12.60 -10.19 -7.60
C LEU A 77 12.66 -10.33 -6.08
N CYS A 78 11.53 -10.37 -5.38
CA CYS A 78 11.51 -10.48 -3.91
C CYS A 78 10.48 -11.48 -3.38
N GLY A 79 9.65 -12.07 -4.26
CA GLY A 79 8.62 -13.04 -3.88
C GLY A 79 7.40 -12.46 -3.15
N LEU A 80 7.41 -11.15 -2.85
CA LEU A 80 6.35 -10.46 -2.12
C LEU A 80 5.19 -10.05 -3.05
N PRO A 81 3.95 -9.91 -2.54
CA PRO A 81 2.82 -9.42 -3.34
C PRO A 81 3.13 -8.07 -4.00
N VAL A 82 2.79 -7.94 -5.29
CA VAL A 82 2.96 -6.69 -6.05
C VAL A 82 1.99 -5.61 -5.56
N SER A 83 0.79 -6.02 -5.16
CA SER A 83 -0.21 -5.12 -4.59
C SER A 83 -0.81 -5.67 -3.31
N VAL A 84 -0.93 -4.80 -2.32
CA VAL A 84 -1.59 -5.09 -1.04
C VAL A 84 -2.60 -3.99 -0.70
N THR A 85 -3.64 -4.34 0.03
CA THR A 85 -4.61 -3.42 0.61
C THR A 85 -4.33 -3.33 2.10
N TYR A 86 -4.21 -2.12 2.62
CA TYR A 86 -4.15 -1.85 4.04
C TYR A 86 -5.54 -1.53 4.57
N SER A 87 -5.96 -2.24 5.62
CA SER A 87 -7.21 -1.98 6.33
C SER A 87 -7.00 -2.14 7.82
N LYS A 88 -7.30 -1.08 8.59
CA LYS A 88 -7.17 -1.06 10.05
C LYS A 88 -8.26 -1.89 10.78
N THR A 89 -9.25 -2.41 10.04
CA THR A 89 -10.47 -3.06 10.56
C THR A 89 -10.37 -4.57 10.79
N HIS A 90 -9.22 -5.06 11.27
CA HIS A 90 -9.16 -6.36 11.93
C HIS A 90 -8.46 -6.25 13.27
#